data_AF-A0A2G1Y2S8-F1
#
_entry.id   AF-A0A2G1Y2S8-F1
#
_cell.length_a   1.000
_cell.length_b   1.000
_cell.length_c   1.000
_cell.angle_alpha   90.00
_cell.angle_beta   90.00
_cell.angle_gamma   90.00
#
_symmetry.space_group_name_H-M   'P 1'
#
loop_
_entity.id
_entity.type
_entity.pdbx_description
1 polymer ?
#
loop_
_entity_poly.entity_id
_entity_poly.type
_entity_poly.pdbx_seq_one_letter_code
_entity_poly.pdbx_strand_id
1 'polypeptide(L)'
;MSTIEKAVEKLGKKSQKNDSAAPTSSSPEAGVNLMSDLDSREEVGKAVAPSVTRSANKSIVLPIKELEAKGFVSPYKPRSYIAEEYRAIKRPLLQNIDTNMAQGTDHANLIMVTSSFEGEGKTFSAINLMLSISIEKDKTVLFVDADMAKASAG
;
A
#
# COMPACT_ATOMS: atom_id res chain seq x y z
N MET A 1 -12.47 3.89 -30.47
CA MET A 1 -11.63 2.97 -29.69
C MET A 1 -11.35 3.58 -28.33
N SER A 2 -11.70 2.83 -27.29
CA SER A 2 -11.52 3.19 -25.88
C SER A 2 -10.03 3.26 -25.52
N THR A 3 -9.69 4.11 -24.56
CA THR A 3 -8.31 4.27 -24.05
C THR A 3 -7.72 2.97 -23.51
N ILE A 4 -8.59 2.06 -23.04
CA ILE A 4 -8.23 0.73 -22.56
C ILE A 4 -7.74 -0.15 -23.72
N GLU A 5 -8.38 -0.09 -24.89
CA GLU A 5 -8.01 -0.89 -26.06
C GLU A 5 -6.59 -0.53 -26.55
N LYS A 6 -6.24 0.76 -26.54
CA LYS A 6 -4.89 1.23 -26.89
C LYS A 6 -3.82 0.80 -25.88
N ALA A 7 -4.17 0.64 -24.61
CA ALA A 7 -3.23 0.19 -23.58
C ALA A 7 -2.92 -1.30 -23.73
N VAL A 8 -3.92 -2.12 -24.06
CA VAL A 8 -3.77 -3.57 -24.25
C VAL A 8 -2.91 -3.88 -25.48
N GLU A 9 -3.09 -3.16 -26.59
CA GLU A 9 -2.23 -3.33 -27.78
C GLU A 9 -0.75 -2.99 -27.51
N LYS A 10 -0.50 -2.01 -26.64
CA LYS A 10 0.85 -1.58 -26.30
C LYS A 10 1.58 -2.60 -25.41
N LEU A 11 0.84 -3.39 -24.63
CA LEU A 11 1.38 -4.55 -23.90
C LEU A 11 1.61 -5.75 -24.83
N GLY A 12 0.70 -6.02 -25.77
CA GLY A 12 0.83 -7.14 -26.71
C GLY A 12 2.09 -7.09 -27.59
N LYS A 13 2.54 -5.88 -27.96
CA LYS A 13 3.74 -5.69 -28.82
C LYS A 13 5.08 -5.85 -28.09
N LYS A 14 5.10 -5.90 -26.76
CA LYS A 14 6.36 -5.97 -25.98
C LYS A 14 6.80 -7.40 -25.66
N SER A 15 5.90 -8.39 -25.78
CA SER A 15 6.17 -9.79 -25.42
C SER A 15 6.67 -10.67 -26.57
N GLN A 16 6.86 -10.13 -27.79
CA GLN A 16 7.25 -10.94 -28.96
C GLN A 16 8.70 -10.78 -29.43
N LYS A 17 9.59 -10.08 -28.68
CA LYS A 17 10.95 -9.79 -29.19
C LYS A 17 12.12 -10.48 -28.52
N ASN A 18 11.94 -11.32 -27.51
CA ASN A 18 13.06 -12.08 -26.93
C ASN A 18 12.70 -13.55 -26.72
N ASP A 19 12.75 -14.32 -27.80
CA ASP A 19 13.02 -15.76 -27.74
C ASP A 19 13.85 -16.15 -28.97
N SER A 20 15.13 -16.43 -28.74
CA SER A 20 15.85 -17.51 -29.44
C SER A 20 17.24 -17.71 -28.86
N ALA A 21 17.43 -18.90 -28.27
CA ALA A 21 18.49 -19.86 -28.56
C ALA A 21 19.17 -20.43 -27.30
N ALA A 22 18.73 -21.61 -26.89
CA ALA A 22 19.56 -22.64 -26.23
C ALA A 22 20.25 -23.48 -27.34
N PRO A 23 21.29 -24.32 -27.07
CA PRO A 23 21.10 -25.53 -26.26
C PRO A 23 22.32 -26.10 -25.47
N THR A 24 22.00 -27.09 -24.61
CA THR A 24 22.70 -28.37 -24.31
C THR A 24 23.96 -28.49 -23.43
N SER A 25 23.73 -29.01 -22.21
CA SER A 25 24.35 -30.18 -21.54
C SER A 25 25.81 -30.60 -21.81
N SER A 26 26.63 -30.64 -20.75
CA SER A 26 27.32 -31.84 -20.22
C SER A 26 28.39 -31.46 -19.18
N SER A 27 28.44 -32.20 -18.07
CA SER A 27 29.60 -32.27 -17.19
C SER A 27 30.29 -33.62 -17.43
N PRO A 28 31.63 -33.67 -17.45
CA PRO A 28 32.30 -34.55 -16.48
C PRO A 28 33.66 -34.04 -15.95
N GLU A 29 33.88 -34.37 -14.67
CA GLU A 29 35.09 -34.87 -13.99
C GLU A 29 36.51 -34.27 -14.17
N ALA A 30 37.09 -34.02 -12.99
CA ALA A 30 38.46 -34.36 -12.54
C ALA A 30 39.68 -33.58 -13.07
N GLY A 31 40.41 -32.95 -12.13
CA GLY A 31 41.78 -32.48 -12.32
C GLY A 31 42.29 -31.73 -11.09
N VAL A 32 43.22 -32.35 -10.37
CA VAL A 32 43.74 -31.96 -9.04
C VAL A 32 45.00 -31.07 -9.17
N ASN A 33 45.24 -30.23 -8.14
CA ASN A 33 46.55 -29.70 -7.66
C ASN A 33 47.25 -28.58 -8.48
N LEU A 34 47.95 -27.59 -7.92
CA LEU A 34 48.53 -27.37 -6.57
C LEU A 34 48.91 -25.87 -6.39
N MET A 35 48.82 -25.37 -5.15
CA MET A 35 49.62 -24.29 -4.49
C MET A 35 49.68 -22.89 -5.14
N SER A 36 49.20 -21.81 -4.50
CA SER A 36 49.88 -20.93 -3.51
C SER A 36 49.26 -19.53 -3.75
N ASP A 37 48.92 -18.61 -2.85
CA ASP A 37 49.18 -18.35 -1.44
C ASP A 37 47.98 -17.57 -0.85
N LEU A 38 47.82 -17.65 0.46
CA LEU A 38 46.92 -16.83 1.26
C LEU A 38 47.35 -15.35 1.22
N ASP A 39 46.42 -14.40 1.06
CA ASP A 39 46.02 -13.46 2.12
C ASP A 39 44.97 -12.43 1.61
N SER A 40 44.14 -11.93 2.53
CA SER A 40 43.26 -10.74 2.45
C SER A 40 41.87 -10.86 1.80
N ARG A 41 40.86 -10.83 2.68
CA ARG A 41 39.42 -10.71 2.41
C ARG A 41 38.96 -9.25 2.28
N GLU A 42 37.81 -9.08 1.59
CA GLU A 42 36.84 -7.96 1.62
C GLU A 42 37.22 -6.67 0.86
N GLU A 43 36.41 -6.03 -0.02
CA GLU A 43 35.01 -6.15 -0.44
C GLU A 43 34.88 -5.74 -1.94
N VAL A 44 34.06 -6.42 -2.72
CA VAL A 44 33.56 -5.94 -4.02
C VAL A 44 32.05 -6.04 -4.03
N GLY A 45 31.37 -4.92 -4.21
CA GLY A 45 29.94 -4.96 -4.54
C GLY A 45 29.15 -3.70 -4.20
N LYS A 46 29.53 -2.54 -4.77
CA LYS A 46 28.65 -1.36 -4.79
C LYS A 46 27.43 -1.65 -5.67
N ALA A 47 26.42 -2.29 -5.09
CA ALA A 47 25.10 -2.40 -5.69
C ALA A 47 24.44 -1.02 -5.66
N VAL A 48 24.22 -0.46 -6.86
CA VAL A 48 23.52 0.81 -7.05
C VAL A 48 22.04 0.59 -6.70
N ALA A 49 21.65 0.94 -5.47
CA ALA A 49 20.25 1.02 -5.10
C ALA A 49 19.58 2.13 -5.92
N PRO A 50 18.34 1.94 -6.42
CA PRO A 50 17.62 3.00 -7.11
C PRO A 50 17.36 4.13 -6.10
N SER A 51 17.95 5.29 -6.37
CA SER A 51 17.70 6.52 -5.64
C SER A 51 16.25 6.94 -5.88
N VAL A 52 15.33 6.46 -5.05
CA VAL A 52 14.03 7.10 -4.88
C VAL A 52 14.33 8.46 -4.29
N THR A 53 14.32 9.48 -5.15
CA THR A 53 14.40 10.88 -4.73
C THR A 53 13.31 11.09 -3.69
N ARG A 54 13.70 11.14 -2.41
CA ARG A 54 12.80 11.42 -1.29
C ARG A 54 12.25 12.82 -1.54
N SER A 55 11.07 12.88 -2.17
CA SER A 55 10.24 14.07 -2.16
C SER A 55 10.17 14.52 -0.71
N ALA A 56 10.54 15.78 -0.44
CA ALA A 56 10.56 16.31 0.91
C ALA A 56 9.21 15.98 1.57
N ASN A 57 9.24 15.21 2.66
CA ASN A 57 8.05 14.71 3.33
C ASN A 57 7.18 15.90 3.75
N LYS A 58 6.19 16.25 2.93
CA LYS A 58 5.23 17.31 3.23
C LYS A 58 4.28 16.76 4.30
N SER A 59 4.64 16.97 5.57
CA SER A 59 3.76 16.67 6.69
C SER A 59 2.73 17.78 6.83
N ILE A 60 1.45 17.41 6.92
CA ILE A 60 0.37 18.32 7.30
C ILE A 60 -0.17 17.92 8.67
N VAL A 61 -0.47 18.91 9.50
CA VAL A 61 -1.21 18.69 10.75
C VAL A 61 -2.69 18.82 10.42
N LEU A 62 -3.47 17.78 10.72
CA LEU A 62 -4.91 17.81 10.50
C LEU A 62 -5.56 18.84 11.46
N PRO A 63 -6.43 19.75 10.96
CA PRO A 63 -7.11 20.74 11.80
C PRO A 63 -8.27 20.10 12.55
N ILE A 64 -7.96 19.29 13.57
CA ILE A 64 -8.94 18.46 14.29
C ILE A 64 -10.12 19.27 14.87
N LYS A 65 -9.87 20.46 15.41
CA LYS A 65 -10.94 21.32 15.95
C LYS A 65 -11.95 21.76 14.89
N GLU A 66 -11.48 22.05 13.68
CA GLU A 66 -12.35 22.45 12.58
C GLU A 66 -13.15 21.26 12.05
N LEU A 67 -12.52 20.08 11.98
CA LEU A 67 -13.20 18.84 11.62
C LEU A 67 -14.28 18.48 12.65
N GLU A 68 -13.98 18.64 13.94
CA GLU A 68 -14.97 18.43 15.00
C GLU A 68 -16.18 19.36 14.85
N ALA A 69 -15.95 20.65 14.56
CA ALA A 69 -17.03 21.62 14.33
C ALA A 69 -17.90 21.26 13.10
N LYS A 70 -17.35 20.49 12.15
CA LYS A 70 -18.04 19.94 10.98
C LYS A 70 -18.69 18.56 11.24
N GLY A 71 -18.67 18.07 12.48
CA GLY A 71 -19.31 16.81 12.86
C GLY A 71 -18.45 15.56 12.64
N PHE A 72 -17.13 15.71 12.48
CA PHE A 72 -16.22 14.56 12.41
C PHE A 72 -15.81 14.05 13.79
N VAL A 73 -15.45 12.77 13.86
CA VAL A 73 -14.87 12.13 15.04
C VAL A 73 -13.63 12.91 15.50
N SER A 74 -13.59 13.21 16.79
CA SER A 74 -12.52 13.99 17.42
C SER A 74 -11.91 13.24 18.61
N PRO A 75 -10.57 13.20 18.74
CA PRO A 75 -9.90 12.69 19.93
C PRO A 75 -10.26 13.49 21.19
N TYR A 76 -10.71 14.74 21.07
CA TYR A 76 -11.08 15.58 22.21
C TYR A 76 -12.46 15.25 22.79
N LYS A 77 -13.32 14.55 22.04
CA LYS A 77 -14.67 14.14 22.46
C LYS A 77 -14.92 12.64 22.19
N PRO A 78 -14.20 11.74 22.88
CA PRO A 78 -14.22 10.31 22.60
C PRO A 78 -15.54 9.60 22.95
N ARG A 79 -16.48 10.29 23.62
CA ARG A 79 -17.82 9.80 24.00
C ARG A 79 -18.95 10.60 23.34
N SER A 80 -18.63 11.32 22.26
CA SER A 80 -19.66 11.97 21.44
C SER A 80 -20.53 10.91 20.76
N TYR A 81 -21.75 11.28 20.38
CA TYR A 81 -22.67 10.39 19.66
C TYR A 81 -22.00 9.80 18.41
N ILE A 82 -21.37 10.64 17.59
CA ILE A 82 -20.64 10.21 16.38
C ILE A 82 -19.49 9.24 16.72
N ALA A 83 -18.75 9.46 17.82
CA ALA A 83 -17.67 8.56 18.21
C ALA A 83 -18.19 7.16 18.62
N GLU A 84 -19.36 7.09 19.26
CA GLU A 84 -19.98 5.80 19.62
C GLU A 84 -20.53 5.06 18.38
N GLU A 85 -21.13 5.76 17.42
CA GLU A 85 -21.55 5.17 16.15
C GLU A 85 -20.36 4.56 15.38
N TYR A 86 -19.26 5.30 15.25
CA TYR A 86 -18.04 4.76 14.61
C TYR A 86 -17.34 3.70 15.46
N ARG A 87 -17.55 3.69 16.79
CA ARG A 87 -17.07 2.60 17.65
C ARG A 87 -17.84 1.30 17.38
N ALA A 88 -19.14 1.37 17.16
CA ALA A 88 -19.95 0.22 16.76
C ALA A 88 -19.48 -0.36 15.42
N ILE A 89 -19.12 0.51 14.46
CA ILE A 89 -18.59 0.09 13.15
C ILE A 89 -17.17 -0.49 13.26
N LYS A 90 -16.24 0.20 13.94
CA LYS A 90 -14.81 -0.18 13.89
C LYS A 90 -14.46 -1.40 14.73
N ARG A 91 -15.20 -1.69 15.81
CA ARG A 91 -14.93 -2.84 16.68
C ARG A 91 -14.92 -4.18 15.94
N PRO A 92 -15.97 -4.57 15.20
CA PRO A 92 -15.96 -5.82 14.43
C PRO A 92 -14.90 -5.80 13.32
N LEU A 93 -14.63 -4.64 12.70
CA LEU A 93 -13.58 -4.52 11.69
C LEU A 93 -12.20 -4.84 12.27
N LEU A 94 -11.84 -4.25 13.41
CA LEU A 94 -10.55 -4.51 14.06
C LEU A 94 -10.43 -5.96 14.55
N GLN A 95 -11.50 -6.54 15.09
CA GLN A 95 -11.53 -7.95 15.49
C GLN A 95 -11.31 -8.88 14.29
N ASN A 96 -11.94 -8.60 13.16
CA ASN A 96 -11.76 -9.38 11.93
C ASN A 96 -10.33 -9.22 11.39
N ILE A 97 -9.78 -8.00 11.40
CA ILE A 97 -8.39 -7.75 10.99
C ILE A 97 -7.43 -8.58 11.85
N ASP A 98 -7.55 -8.48 13.18
CA ASP A 98 -6.66 -9.18 14.11
C ASP A 98 -6.77 -10.71 13.93
N THR A 99 -7.99 -11.23 13.71
CA THR A 99 -8.23 -12.66 13.45
C THR A 99 -7.63 -13.13 12.13
N ASN A 100 -7.89 -12.41 11.03
CA ASN A 100 -7.38 -12.77 9.70
C ASN A 100 -5.87 -12.62 9.58
N MET A 101 -5.28 -11.62 10.26
CA MET A 101 -3.82 -11.47 10.38
C MET A 101 -3.21 -12.69 11.08
N ALA A 102 -3.81 -13.18 12.17
CA ALA A 102 -3.34 -14.38 12.88
C ALA A 102 -3.44 -15.66 12.02
N GLN A 103 -4.37 -15.70 11.06
CA GLN A 103 -4.51 -16.79 10.10
C GLN A 103 -3.59 -16.67 8.87
N GLY A 104 -2.78 -15.60 8.79
CA GLY A 104 -1.88 -15.38 7.66
C GLY A 104 -2.59 -14.97 6.36
N THR A 105 -3.78 -14.35 6.45
CA THR A 105 -4.48 -13.84 5.27
C THR A 105 -3.78 -12.60 4.71
N ASP A 106 -3.53 -12.61 3.41
CA ASP A 106 -2.97 -11.47 2.70
C ASP A 106 -3.88 -10.24 2.81
N HIS A 107 -3.28 -9.08 3.05
CA HIS A 107 -3.98 -7.80 3.12
C HIS A 107 -5.17 -7.77 4.10
N ALA A 108 -5.11 -8.54 5.19
CA ALA A 108 -6.18 -8.61 6.18
C ALA A 108 -6.58 -7.26 6.80
N ASN A 109 -5.72 -6.24 6.72
CA ASN A 109 -5.94 -4.87 7.19
C ASN A 109 -6.45 -3.89 6.12
N LEU A 110 -6.72 -4.33 4.89
CA LEU A 110 -7.25 -3.48 3.82
C LEU A 110 -8.77 -3.35 3.94
N ILE A 111 -9.25 -2.12 4.12
CA ILE A 111 -10.68 -1.81 4.16
C ILE A 111 -11.02 -0.93 2.95
N MET A 112 -11.92 -1.40 2.09
CA MET A 112 -12.49 -0.60 1.01
C MET A 112 -13.84 -0.03 1.45
N VAL A 113 -14.03 1.28 1.27
CA VAL A 113 -15.30 1.95 1.53
C VAL A 113 -15.91 2.38 0.20
N THR A 114 -17.14 1.93 -0.07
CA THR A 114 -17.90 2.23 -1.28
C THR A 114 -19.35 2.56 -0.93
N SER A 115 -20.10 3.11 -1.89
CA SER A 115 -21.53 3.41 -1.76
C SER A 115 -22.30 2.93 -2.98
N SER A 116 -23.60 2.73 -2.83
CA SER A 116 -24.47 2.29 -3.93
C SER A 116 -24.81 3.45 -4.86
N PHE A 117 -24.89 4.67 -4.30
CA PHE A 117 -25.19 5.89 -5.04
C PHE A 117 -24.18 7.00 -4.73
N GLU A 118 -24.15 8.00 -5.62
CA GLU A 118 -23.41 9.24 -5.37
C GLU A 118 -24.07 10.05 -4.25
N GLY A 119 -23.27 10.71 -3.42
CA GLY A 119 -23.77 11.59 -2.37
C GLY A 119 -24.25 10.91 -1.09
N GLU A 120 -24.21 9.57 -0.97
CA GLU A 120 -24.60 8.83 0.26
C GLU A 120 -23.64 9.04 1.45
N GLY A 121 -22.61 9.89 1.30
CA GLY A 121 -21.67 10.19 2.36
C GLY A 121 -20.50 9.22 2.47
N LYS A 122 -20.16 8.46 1.42
CA LYS A 122 -19.00 7.52 1.43
C LYS A 122 -17.71 8.17 1.94
N THR A 123 -17.41 9.40 1.49
CA THR A 123 -16.21 10.14 1.89
C THR A 123 -16.28 10.57 3.36
N PHE A 124 -17.46 11.02 3.81
CA PHE A 124 -17.68 11.35 5.22
C PHE A 124 -17.47 10.12 6.12
N SER A 125 -18.03 8.98 5.72
CA SER A 125 -17.89 7.72 6.43
C SER A 125 -16.47 7.18 6.43
N ALA A 126 -15.77 7.24 5.30
CA ALA A 126 -14.38 6.80 5.18
C ALA A 126 -13.44 7.65 6.05
N ILE A 127 -13.60 8.98 6.06
CA ILE A 127 -12.78 9.88 6.89
C ILE A 127 -13.05 9.64 8.37
N ASN A 128 -14.32 9.54 8.79
CA ASN A 128 -14.64 9.30 10.19
C ASN A 128 -14.18 7.92 10.66
N LEU A 129 -14.29 6.90 9.81
CA LEU A 129 -13.74 5.58 10.11
C LEU A 129 -12.23 5.66 10.30
N MET A 130 -11.51 6.33 9.39
CA MET A 130 -10.07 6.57 9.50
C MET A 130 -9.69 7.30 10.79
N LEU A 131 -10.38 8.41 11.13
CA LEU A 131 -10.13 9.15 12.36
C LEU A 131 -10.40 8.27 13.58
N SER A 132 -11.50 7.51 13.56
CA SER A 132 -11.87 6.62 14.67
C SER A 132 -10.83 5.53 14.92
N ILE A 133 -10.23 4.95 13.87
CA ILE A 133 -9.17 3.95 14.00
C ILE A 133 -7.84 4.60 14.40
N SER A 134 -7.54 5.79 13.87
CA SER A 134 -6.29 6.52 14.16
C SER A 134 -6.18 6.97 15.62
N ILE A 135 -7.29 7.08 16.34
CA ILE A 135 -7.33 7.40 17.77
C ILE A 135 -7.07 6.15 18.63
N GLU A 136 -7.26 4.95 18.09
CA GLU A 136 -6.98 3.71 18.81
C GLU A 136 -5.49 3.54 19.06
N LYS A 137 -5.17 2.98 20.23
CA LYS A 137 -3.79 2.77 20.64
C LYS A 137 -3.11 1.77 19.70
N ASP A 138 -1.87 2.06 19.34
CA ASP A 138 -1.00 1.18 18.55
C ASP A 138 -1.56 0.84 17.15
N LYS A 139 -2.43 1.70 16.60
CA LYS A 139 -2.95 1.59 15.23
C LYS A 139 -2.50 2.78 14.38
N THR A 140 -2.05 2.50 13.17
CA THR A 140 -1.71 3.52 12.15
C THR A 140 -2.58 3.31 10.93
N VAL A 141 -3.02 4.40 10.29
CA VAL A 141 -3.90 4.34 9.12
C VAL A 141 -3.24 5.00 7.92
N LEU A 142 -3.28 4.31 6.78
CA LEU A 142 -3.05 4.89 5.46
C LEU A 142 -4.41 5.10 4.79
N PHE A 143 -4.71 6.36 4.45
CA PHE A 143 -5.92 6.70 3.71
C PHE A 143 -5.57 6.93 2.24
N VAL A 144 -6.25 6.21 1.35
CA VAL A 144 -6.08 6.35 -0.10
C VAL A 144 -7.41 6.80 -0.69
N ASP A 145 -7.42 7.95 -1.35
CA ASP A 145 -8.58 8.39 -2.14
C ASP A 145 -8.51 7.72 -3.52
N ALA A 146 -9.40 6.76 -3.75
CA ALA A 146 -9.51 6.02 -5.00
C ALA A 146 -10.56 6.62 -5.96
N ASP A 147 -11.23 7.72 -5.58
CA ASP A 147 -12.23 8.38 -6.42
C ASP A 147 -11.57 9.37 -7.39
N MET A 148 -11.04 8.86 -8.50
CA MET A 148 -10.36 9.66 -9.52
C MET A 148 -11.30 10.36 -10.52
N ALA A 149 -12.62 10.16 -10.43
CA ALA A 149 -13.57 10.68 -11.41
C ALA A 149 -13.68 12.22 -11.43
N LYS A 150 -13.16 12.90 -10.40
CA LYS A 150 -13.13 14.37 -10.27
C LYS A 150 -11.72 15.00 -10.37
N ALA A 151 -10.72 14.27 -10.85
CA ALA A 151 -9.45 14.90 -11.19
C ALA A 151 -9.64 15.79 -12.43
N SER A 152 -9.78 17.11 -12.23
CA SER A 152 -9.54 18.08 -13.30
C SER A 152 -8.11 17.83 -13.80
N ALA A 153 -7.98 17.31 -15.01
CA ALA A 153 -6.71 17.38 -15.71
C ALA A 153 -6.46 18.86 -16.03
N GLY A 154 -5.58 19.50 -15.25
CA GLY A 154 -5.15 20.89 -15.46
C GLY A 154 -5.65 21.83 -14.38
#